data_AF-A0A9E3X659-F1
#
_entry.id   AF-A0A9E3X659-F1
#
_cell.length_a   1.000
_cell.length_b   1.000
_cell.length_c   1.000
_cell.angle_alpha   90.00
_cell.angle_beta   90.00
_cell.angle_gamma   90.00
#
_symmetry.space_group_name_H-M   'P 1'
#
loop_
_entity.id
_entity.type
_entity.pdbx_description
1 polymer ?
#
loop_
_entity_poly.entity_id
_entity_poly.type
_entity_poly.pdbx_seq_one_letter_code
_entity_poly.pdbx_strand_id
1 'polypeptide(L)'
;MTIRIEVTHKTEKSHAALLENAKALGITGITGCRVARLYFLAADPGADKIEQLCNLLLADPVTETAHWMTATQASNSTANAPAVEVAFRPGVTDIPARELARGMVEIGLPACEVATATRYELTGDLSEADLHKLARGLLCNDTVEHYSLGPINPHFGEEAAASDKVASISLSGLDDAALLRLSKERLLSLDLTEMRTIQEFYEEINRDPTDVELETLAQTWSEHCVHKTFRAEIDFTWEDADGNVKERTQVDGLLKQYIRAATEKINPPWLLSAFVDDAGIIAFDGEYDLAFKVETHNHPSALEPFGGANTGVG
;
A
#
# COMPACT_ATOMS: atom_id res chain seq x y z
N MET A 1 18.57 -21.28 12.04
CA MET A 1 18.05 -20.68 13.29
C MET A 1 17.87 -19.21 13.03
N THR A 2 16.74 -18.63 13.41
CA THR A 2 16.49 -17.20 13.16
C THR A 2 17.36 -16.33 14.06
N ILE A 3 18.10 -15.42 13.45
CA ILE A 3 18.89 -14.41 14.14
C ILE A 3 18.07 -13.14 14.24
N ARG A 4 18.16 -12.47 15.39
CA ARG A 4 17.60 -11.16 15.66
C ARG A 4 18.74 -10.20 15.97
N ILE A 5 18.77 -9.07 15.27
CA ILE A 5 19.73 -7.99 15.46
C ILE A 5 18.95 -6.76 15.89
N GLU A 6 19.37 -6.16 16.99
CA GLU A 6 18.78 -4.94 17.55
C GLU A 6 19.77 -3.79 17.43
N VAL A 7 19.36 -2.73 16.74
CA VAL A 7 20.15 -1.51 16.60
C VAL A 7 19.48 -0.40 17.39
N THR A 8 20.24 0.20 18.32
CA THR A 8 19.76 1.29 19.18
C THR A 8 20.74 2.45 19.17
N HIS A 9 20.23 3.66 19.39
CA HIS A 9 21.09 4.82 19.63
C HIS A 9 21.81 4.70 20.97
N LYS A 10 23.08 5.12 21.01
CA LYS A 10 23.92 5.17 22.22
C LYS A 10 23.42 6.17 23.25
N THR A 11 22.77 7.23 22.78
CA THR A 11 22.14 8.25 23.61
C THR A 11 20.63 8.13 23.49
N GLU A 12 19.92 8.24 24.60
CA GLU A 12 18.46 8.33 24.58
C GLU A 12 18.04 9.58 23.80
N LYS A 13 17.42 9.38 22.64
CA LYS A 13 16.74 10.45 21.94
C LYS A 13 15.44 10.75 22.69
N SER A 14 15.17 12.02 22.93
CA SER A 14 13.89 12.45 23.52
C SER A 14 12.76 12.15 22.54
N HIS A 15 11.83 11.27 22.94
CA HIS A 15 10.59 11.00 22.21
C HIS A 15 9.45 11.88 22.73
N ALA A 16 9.71 13.19 22.89
CA ALA A 16 8.76 14.13 23.50
C ALA A 16 7.38 14.11 22.82
N ALA A 17 7.34 14.05 21.48
CA ALA A 17 6.09 13.98 20.72
C ALA A 17 5.28 12.72 21.04
N LEU A 18 5.93 11.56 21.20
CA LEU A 18 5.25 10.32 21.59
C LEU A 18 4.66 10.43 23.00
N LEU A 19 5.42 11.01 23.95
CA LEU A 19 4.96 11.21 25.32
C LEU A 19 3.77 12.19 25.39
N GLU A 20 3.78 13.24 24.57
CA GLU A 20 2.68 14.20 24.47
C GLU A 20 1.43 13.56 23.86
N ASN A 21 1.58 12.83 22.75
CA ASN A 21 0.48 12.12 22.11
C ASN A 21 -0.09 11.00 23.00
N ALA A 22 0.74 10.31 23.78
CA ALA A 22 0.28 9.33 24.76
C ALA A 22 -0.62 9.97 25.82
N LYS A 23 -0.28 11.17 26.30
CA LYS A 23 -1.14 11.94 27.21
C LYS A 23 -2.45 12.34 26.56
N ALA A 24 -2.44 12.72 25.28
CA ALA A 24 -3.67 13.00 24.52
C ALA A 24 -4.57 11.76 24.38
N LEU A 25 -3.97 10.56 24.34
CA LEU A 25 -4.69 9.28 24.46
C LEU A 25 -5.11 8.94 25.89
N GLY A 26 -4.86 9.78 26.89
CA GLY A 26 -5.21 9.55 28.29
C GLY A 26 -4.24 8.64 29.04
N ILE A 27 -3.04 8.40 28.50
CA ILE A 27 -1.99 7.56 29.11
C ILE A 27 -0.95 8.48 29.74
N THR A 28 -1.03 8.66 31.06
CA THR A 28 -0.17 9.60 31.80
C THR A 28 1.01 8.94 32.52
N GLY A 29 0.97 7.61 32.66
CA GLY A 29 1.99 6.83 33.35
C GLY A 29 3.30 6.66 32.59
N ILE A 30 3.32 6.96 31.28
CA ILE A 30 4.53 6.88 30.44
C ILE A 30 5.51 8.00 30.79
N THR A 31 6.76 7.63 31.07
CA THR A 31 7.85 8.54 31.43
C THR A 31 8.96 8.59 30.39
N GLY A 32 9.03 7.59 29.50
CA GLY A 32 10.08 7.49 28.50
C GLY A 32 9.77 6.41 27.46
N CYS A 33 10.46 6.53 26.34
CA CYS A 33 10.45 5.54 25.28
C CYS A 33 11.85 5.45 24.66
N ARG A 34 12.34 4.24 24.45
CA ARG A 34 13.52 3.94 23.65
C ARG A 34 13.08 3.13 22.44
N VAL A 35 13.60 3.50 21.28
CA VAL A 35 13.29 2.83 20.01
C VAL A 35 14.50 2.04 19.54
N ALA A 36 14.28 0.80 19.12
CA ALA A 36 15.26 -0.04 18.47
C ALA A 36 14.77 -0.47 17.08
N ARG A 37 15.66 -0.44 16.09
CA ARG A 37 15.44 -1.11 14.80
C ARG A 37 15.77 -2.59 14.98
N LEU A 38 14.84 -3.45 14.57
CA LEU A 38 15.02 -4.89 14.60
C LEU A 38 15.20 -5.42 13.17
N TYR A 39 16.17 -6.31 13.02
CA TYR A 39 16.41 -7.06 11.79
C TYR A 39 16.40 -8.54 12.13
N PHE A 40 15.68 -9.32 11.33
CA PHE A 40 15.60 -10.76 11.47
C PHE A 40 16.21 -11.42 10.25
N LEU A 41 17.09 -12.39 10.46
CA LEU A 41 17.66 -13.23 9.40
C LEU A 41 17.09 -14.64 9.55
N ALA A 42 16.47 -15.18 8.50
CA ALA A 42 15.87 -16.52 8.53
C ALA A 42 16.91 -17.63 8.80
N ALA A 43 18.14 -17.42 8.33
CA ALA A 43 19.28 -18.30 8.53
C ALA A 43 20.42 -17.59 9.26
N ASP A 44 21.17 -18.35 10.06
CA ASP A 44 22.36 -17.86 10.76
C ASP A 44 23.56 -17.87 9.79
N PRO A 45 24.12 -16.71 9.43
CA PRO A 45 25.27 -16.65 8.53
C PRO A 45 26.63 -16.89 9.24
N GLY A 46 26.63 -16.98 10.58
CA GLY A 46 27.79 -17.08 11.45
C GLY A 46 28.17 -15.74 12.11
N ALA A 47 28.69 -15.81 13.34
CA ALA A 47 28.99 -14.63 14.19
C ALA A 47 29.82 -13.55 13.48
N ASP A 48 30.95 -13.92 12.85
CA ASP A 48 31.83 -12.98 12.13
C ASP A 48 31.09 -12.23 11.02
N LYS A 49 30.15 -12.92 10.33
CA LYS A 49 29.34 -12.30 9.27
C LYS A 49 28.28 -11.38 9.83
N ILE A 50 27.66 -11.74 10.97
CA ILE A 50 26.71 -10.87 11.66
C ILE A 50 27.42 -9.60 12.12
N GLU A 51 28.63 -9.70 12.67
CA GLU A 51 29.42 -8.53 13.06
C GLU A 51 29.80 -7.64 11.87
N GLN A 52 30.22 -8.26 10.75
CA GLN A 52 30.46 -7.53 9.50
C GLN A 52 29.19 -6.79 9.04
N LEU A 53 28.03 -7.46 9.07
CA LEU A 53 26.75 -6.90 8.69
C LEU A 53 26.38 -5.69 9.56
N CYS A 54 26.52 -5.84 10.88
CA CYS A 54 26.27 -4.78 11.86
C CYS A 54 27.12 -3.53 11.59
N ASN A 55 28.42 -3.72 11.34
CA ASN A 55 29.38 -2.64 11.18
C ASN A 55 29.31 -1.94 9.82
N LEU A 56 28.93 -2.65 8.75
CA LEU A 56 28.90 -2.09 7.41
C LEU A 56 27.54 -1.54 7.00
N LEU A 57 26.44 -2.20 7.39
CA LEU A 57 25.10 -1.90 6.85
C LEU A 57 24.05 -1.48 7.87
N LEU A 58 24.16 -1.90 9.14
CA LEU A 58 23.03 -1.75 10.09
C LEU A 58 23.19 -0.58 11.08
N ALA A 59 24.37 -0.41 11.64
CA ALA A 59 24.61 0.54 12.72
C ALA A 59 25.64 1.61 12.33
N ASP A 60 25.30 2.86 12.60
CA ASP A 60 26.27 3.95 12.60
C ASP A 60 27.23 3.80 13.79
N PRO A 61 28.55 3.63 13.57
CA PRO A 61 29.50 3.33 14.64
C PRO A 61 29.71 4.48 15.62
N VAL A 62 29.29 5.71 15.28
CA VAL A 62 29.41 6.87 16.15
C VAL A 62 28.21 6.95 17.09
N THR A 63 27.00 6.82 16.55
CA THR A 63 25.75 7.14 17.25
C THR A 63 24.93 5.94 17.69
N GLU A 64 25.25 4.73 17.22
CA GLU A 64 24.46 3.53 17.42
C GLU A 64 25.27 2.33 17.91
N THR A 65 24.57 1.36 18.48
CA THR A 65 25.10 0.05 18.88
C THR A 65 24.17 -1.03 18.37
N ALA A 66 24.75 -2.09 17.82
CA ALA A 66 24.04 -3.29 17.42
C ALA A 66 24.34 -4.44 18.39
N HIS A 67 23.32 -5.17 18.78
CA HIS A 67 23.44 -6.41 19.54
C HIS A 67 22.64 -7.49 18.83
N TRP A 68 23.18 -8.70 18.74
CA TRP A 68 22.48 -9.82 18.10
C TRP A 68 22.30 -10.98 19.06
N MET A 69 21.22 -11.71 18.85
CA MET A 69 20.85 -12.90 19.61
C MET A 69 19.98 -13.80 18.74
N THR A 70 19.72 -15.02 19.19
CA THR A 70 18.74 -15.87 18.52
C THR A 70 17.32 -15.43 18.88
N ALA A 71 16.35 -15.59 17.98
CA ALA A 71 14.96 -15.19 18.25
C ALA A 71 14.40 -15.84 19.52
N THR A 72 14.74 -17.12 19.77
CA THR A 72 14.36 -17.85 20.99
C THR A 72 14.98 -17.26 22.26
N GLN A 73 16.22 -16.75 22.19
CA GLN A 73 16.84 -16.09 23.34
C GLN A 73 16.16 -14.77 23.65
N ALA A 74 15.80 -13.99 22.61
CA ALA A 74 15.08 -12.73 22.78
C ALA A 74 13.73 -12.92 23.47
N SER A 75 12.98 -13.95 23.05
CA SER A 75 11.72 -14.34 23.70
C SER A 75 11.87 -14.61 25.19
N ASN A 76 12.99 -15.20 25.62
CA ASN A 76 13.22 -15.54 27.02
C ASN A 76 13.76 -14.37 27.85
N SER A 77 14.60 -13.51 27.27
CA SER A 77 15.28 -12.43 28.00
C SER A 77 14.42 -11.18 28.18
N THR A 78 13.49 -10.92 27.26
CA THR A 78 12.73 -9.65 27.22
C THR A 78 11.23 -9.80 27.46
N ALA A 79 10.76 -11.00 27.82
CA ALA A 79 9.32 -11.30 28.01
C ALA A 79 8.60 -10.37 29.01
N ASN A 80 9.30 -9.87 30.02
CA ASN A 80 8.71 -9.07 31.10
C ASN A 80 8.97 -7.55 30.99
N ALA A 81 9.67 -7.11 29.94
CA ALA A 81 9.87 -5.68 29.73
C ALA A 81 8.62 -5.05 29.08
N PRO A 82 8.12 -3.91 29.56
CA PRO A 82 7.05 -3.16 28.89
C PRO A 82 7.53 -2.68 27.52
N ALA A 83 7.26 -3.49 26.50
CA ALA A 83 7.68 -3.22 25.13
C ALA A 83 6.56 -3.53 24.14
N VAL A 84 6.51 -2.76 23.08
CA VAL A 84 5.66 -3.01 21.91
C VAL A 84 6.59 -3.21 20.72
N GLU A 85 6.47 -4.34 20.04
CA GLU A 85 7.17 -4.57 18.78
C GLU A 85 6.18 -4.53 17.63
N VAL A 86 6.57 -3.88 16.53
CA VAL A 86 5.72 -3.63 15.36
C VAL A 86 6.46 -4.10 14.12
N ALA A 87 5.82 -4.94 13.31
CA ALA A 87 6.37 -5.50 12.08
C ALA A 87 5.34 -5.50 10.96
N PHE A 88 5.79 -5.56 9.71
CA PHE A 88 4.90 -5.65 8.56
C PHE A 88 4.04 -6.92 8.59
N ARG A 89 2.80 -6.82 8.11
CA ARG A 89 1.91 -7.97 7.91
C ARG A 89 2.41 -8.84 6.74
N PRO A 90 2.06 -10.14 6.71
CA PRO A 90 2.31 -10.99 5.55
C PRO A 90 1.76 -10.36 4.25
N GLY A 91 2.54 -10.42 3.18
CA GLY A 91 2.18 -9.84 1.87
C GLY A 91 2.48 -8.35 1.71
N VAL A 92 2.86 -7.65 2.78
CA VAL A 92 3.33 -6.26 2.69
C VAL A 92 4.81 -6.23 2.31
N THR A 93 5.17 -5.34 1.40
CA THR A 93 6.56 -5.20 0.95
C THR A 93 7.41 -4.50 2.00
N ASP A 94 8.32 -5.24 2.63
CA ASP A 94 9.35 -4.70 3.52
C ASP A 94 10.58 -4.25 2.69
N ILE A 95 10.58 -2.97 2.28
CA ILE A 95 11.67 -2.39 1.47
C ILE A 95 13.01 -2.44 2.23
N PRO A 96 13.12 -2.02 3.50
CA PRO A 96 14.36 -2.17 4.26
C PRO A 96 14.90 -3.59 4.32
N ALA A 97 14.04 -4.61 4.49
CA ALA A 97 14.46 -6.00 4.46
C ALA A 97 15.00 -6.41 3.08
N ARG A 98 14.32 -6.02 2.00
CA ARG A 98 14.75 -6.31 0.63
C ARG A 98 16.12 -5.68 0.32
N GLU A 99 16.31 -4.40 0.66
CA GLU A 99 17.58 -3.72 0.43
C GLU A 99 18.70 -4.29 1.32
N LEU A 100 18.38 -4.71 2.55
CA LEU A 100 19.34 -5.41 3.40
C LEU A 100 19.75 -6.77 2.81
N ALA A 101 18.78 -7.57 2.34
CA ALA A 101 19.06 -8.85 1.70
C ALA A 101 19.94 -8.67 0.45
N ARG A 102 19.70 -7.62 -0.35
CA ARG A 102 20.56 -7.24 -1.49
C ARG A 102 21.96 -6.84 -1.02
N GLY A 103 22.03 -5.94 -0.04
CA GLY A 103 23.29 -5.43 0.51
C GLY A 103 24.15 -6.54 1.11
N MET A 104 23.56 -7.53 1.77
CA MET A 104 24.25 -8.73 2.26
C MET A 104 25.01 -9.44 1.12
N VAL A 105 24.35 -9.69 -0.01
CA VAL A 105 25.00 -10.33 -1.17
C VAL A 105 26.13 -9.45 -1.73
N GLU A 106 25.92 -8.14 -1.81
CA GLU A 106 26.93 -7.18 -2.32
C GLU A 106 28.21 -7.17 -1.48
N ILE A 107 28.11 -7.35 -0.15
CA ILE A 107 29.28 -7.43 0.74
C ILE A 107 29.84 -8.85 0.90
N GLY A 108 29.37 -9.81 0.10
CA GLY A 108 29.86 -11.19 0.05
C GLY A 108 29.26 -12.14 1.10
N LEU A 109 28.14 -11.78 1.72
CA LEU A 109 27.39 -12.66 2.62
C LEU A 109 26.43 -13.57 1.83
N PRO A 110 26.04 -14.73 2.39
CA PRO A 110 25.05 -15.59 1.76
C PRO A 110 23.70 -14.88 1.65
N ALA A 111 22.98 -15.12 0.55
CA ALA A 111 21.60 -14.70 0.42
C ALA A 111 20.77 -15.28 1.58
N CYS A 112 19.95 -14.43 2.19
CA CYS A 112 19.14 -14.77 3.33
C CYS A 112 17.82 -14.01 3.24
N GLU A 113 16.72 -14.66 3.60
CA GLU A 113 15.48 -13.95 3.84
C GLU A 113 15.62 -13.07 5.08
N VAL A 114 15.11 -11.85 4.95
CA VAL A 114 15.19 -10.81 5.96
C VAL A 114 13.79 -10.31 6.26
N ALA A 115 13.55 -9.92 7.50
CA ALA A 115 12.39 -9.12 7.89
C ALA A 115 12.85 -8.01 8.85
N THR A 116 12.11 -6.90 8.88
CA THR A 116 12.36 -5.81 9.83
C THR A 116 11.19 -5.60 10.77
N ALA A 117 11.50 -5.01 11.92
CA ALA A 117 10.52 -4.55 12.88
C ALA A 117 11.06 -3.35 13.66
N THR A 118 10.19 -2.72 14.43
CA THR A 118 10.56 -1.67 15.39
C THR A 118 10.17 -2.10 16.78
N ARG A 119 11.08 -1.95 17.75
CA ARG A 119 10.80 -2.16 19.18
C ARG A 119 10.70 -0.82 19.88
N TYR A 120 9.59 -0.62 20.56
CA TYR A 120 9.35 0.49 21.48
C TYR A 120 9.45 -0.03 22.92
N GLU A 121 10.55 0.27 23.59
CA GLU A 121 10.72 0.01 25.02
C GLU A 121 10.17 1.19 25.79
N LEU A 122 9.17 0.96 26.63
CA LEU A 122 8.38 2.00 27.27
C LEU A 122 8.68 2.00 28.76
N THR A 123 8.96 3.17 29.35
CA THR A 123 9.19 3.27 30.79
C THR A 123 8.02 4.00 31.45
N GLY A 124 7.66 3.58 32.66
CA GLY A 124 6.56 4.20 33.41
C GLY A 124 5.66 3.19 34.13
N ASP A 125 4.63 3.71 34.77
CA ASP A 125 3.55 2.91 35.34
C ASP A 125 2.49 2.65 34.26
N LEU A 126 2.67 1.57 33.51
CA LEU A 126 1.85 1.22 32.34
C LEU A 126 1.19 -0.13 32.54
N SER A 127 -0.13 -0.17 32.39
CA SER A 127 -0.87 -1.42 32.32
C SER A 127 -0.74 -2.06 30.93
N GLU A 128 -1.03 -3.34 30.82
CA GLU A 128 -1.14 -4.03 29.52
C GLU A 128 -2.17 -3.35 28.60
N ALA A 129 -3.27 -2.84 29.18
CA ALA A 129 -4.27 -2.08 28.44
C ALA A 129 -3.70 -0.77 27.85
N ASP A 130 -2.81 -0.09 28.57
CA ASP A 130 -2.11 1.10 28.07
C ASP A 130 -1.18 0.74 26.92
N LEU A 131 -0.45 -0.38 27.02
CA LEU A 131 0.43 -0.85 25.95
C LEU A 131 -0.35 -1.13 24.65
N HIS A 132 -1.50 -1.83 24.75
CA HIS A 132 -2.39 -2.04 23.61
C HIS A 132 -2.95 -0.73 23.03
N LYS A 133 -3.25 0.25 23.89
CA LYS A 133 -3.77 1.55 23.47
C LYS A 133 -2.69 2.38 22.77
N LEU A 134 -1.45 2.36 23.26
CA LEU A 134 -0.30 2.96 22.58
C LEU A 134 -0.04 2.30 21.24
N ALA A 135 -0.05 0.96 21.19
CA ALA A 135 0.18 0.20 19.98
C ALA A 135 -0.81 0.61 18.87
N ARG A 136 -2.11 0.54 19.14
CA ARG A 136 -3.16 0.86 18.15
C ARG A 136 -3.30 2.34 17.85
N GLY A 137 -2.94 3.20 18.81
CA GLY A 137 -3.16 4.63 18.69
C GLY A 137 -2.01 5.40 18.05
N LEU A 138 -0.76 4.94 18.24
CA LEU A 138 0.44 5.72 17.90
C LEU A 138 1.58 4.93 17.28
N LEU A 139 1.72 3.64 17.58
CA LEU A 139 2.95 2.89 17.26
C LEU A 139 2.81 1.96 16.06
N CYS A 140 1.60 1.49 15.76
CA CYS A 140 1.32 0.50 14.73
C CYS A 140 0.28 1.04 13.75
N ASN A 141 0.62 1.02 12.47
CA ASN A 141 -0.34 1.21 11.39
C ASN A 141 -1.03 -0.12 11.09
N ASP A 142 -2.23 -0.33 11.61
CA ASP A 142 -2.93 -1.61 11.54
C ASP A 142 -3.27 -2.09 10.12
N THR A 143 -3.22 -1.19 9.12
CA THR A 143 -3.44 -1.52 7.70
C THR A 143 -2.28 -2.35 7.14
N VAL A 144 -1.04 -2.02 7.49
CA VAL A 144 0.17 -2.63 6.90
C VAL A 144 1.05 -3.34 7.92
N GLU A 145 0.85 -3.09 9.22
CA GLU A 145 1.64 -3.63 10.31
C GLU A 145 0.77 -4.41 11.31
N HIS A 146 1.44 -5.24 12.09
CA HIS A 146 0.90 -5.90 13.26
C HIS A 146 1.87 -5.71 14.43
N TYR A 147 1.40 -5.94 15.65
CA TYR A 147 2.22 -5.76 16.85
C TYR A 147 2.12 -6.92 17.83
N SER A 148 3.14 -7.02 18.68
CA SER A 148 3.19 -7.90 19.85
C SER A 148 3.58 -7.09 21.09
N LEU A 149 3.11 -7.52 22.26
CA LEU A 149 3.64 -7.04 23.54
C LEU A 149 4.88 -7.88 23.87
N GLY A 150 6.06 -7.25 23.84
CA GLY A 150 7.34 -7.95 23.86
C GLY A 150 7.75 -8.49 22.48
N PRO A 151 8.55 -9.56 22.42
CA PRO A 151 9.10 -10.10 21.18
C PRO A 151 8.03 -10.45 20.14
N ILE A 152 8.20 -9.94 18.92
CA ILE A 152 7.38 -10.27 17.76
C ILE A 152 7.98 -11.45 17.00
N ASN A 153 7.11 -12.27 16.41
CA ASN A 153 7.54 -13.28 15.45
C ASN A 153 7.55 -12.62 14.05
N PRO A 154 8.70 -12.50 13.38
CA PRO A 154 8.75 -11.91 12.06
C PRO A 154 8.05 -12.82 11.03
N HIS A 155 7.46 -12.20 10.02
CA HIS A 155 7.11 -12.89 8.79
C HIS A 155 8.26 -12.70 7.80
N PHE A 156 8.95 -13.79 7.50
CA PHE A 156 9.77 -13.83 6.29
C PHE A 156 8.81 -13.91 5.11
N GLY A 157 9.18 -13.31 3.98
CA GLY A 157 8.36 -13.36 2.78
C GLY A 157 8.19 -14.81 2.32
N GLU A 158 7.19 -15.51 2.84
CA GLU A 158 6.69 -16.72 2.23
C GLU A 158 6.13 -16.27 0.89
N GLU A 159 6.88 -16.50 -0.19
CA GLU A 159 6.27 -16.56 -1.51
C GLU A 159 5.11 -17.54 -1.39
N ALA A 160 3.88 -17.02 -1.52
CA ALA A 160 2.72 -17.87 -1.61
C ALA A 160 3.03 -18.90 -2.70
N ALA A 161 3.05 -20.18 -2.34
CA ALA A 161 3.39 -21.23 -3.28
C ALA A 161 2.53 -21.04 -4.53
N ALA A 162 3.18 -20.82 -5.68
CA ALA A 162 2.48 -20.60 -6.93
C ALA A 162 1.48 -21.75 -7.13
N SER A 163 0.22 -21.39 -7.32
CA SER A 163 -0.87 -22.34 -7.49
C SER A 163 -1.37 -22.23 -8.92
N ASP A 164 -1.25 -23.32 -9.68
CA ASP A 164 -1.81 -23.43 -11.03
C ASP A 164 -3.34 -23.54 -11.02
N LYS A 165 -3.98 -23.40 -9.85
CA LYS A 165 -5.43 -23.48 -9.70
C LYS A 165 -6.09 -22.23 -10.27
N VAL A 166 -6.70 -22.39 -11.43
CA VAL A 166 -7.59 -21.41 -12.05
C VAL A 166 -9.04 -21.78 -11.74
N ALA A 167 -9.81 -20.89 -11.12
CA ALA A 167 -11.21 -21.17 -10.84
C ALA A 167 -12.08 -20.85 -12.07
N SER A 168 -12.98 -21.76 -12.44
CA SER A 168 -14.05 -21.49 -13.41
C SER A 168 -15.26 -20.92 -12.69
N ILE A 169 -15.80 -19.80 -13.16
CA ILE A 169 -16.93 -19.10 -12.54
C ILE A 169 -18.18 -19.30 -13.38
N SER A 170 -19.12 -20.12 -12.89
CA SER A 170 -20.31 -20.44 -13.68
C SER A 170 -21.26 -19.25 -13.75
N LEU A 171 -21.50 -18.76 -14.97
CA LEU A 171 -22.45 -17.68 -15.25
C LEU A 171 -23.72 -18.19 -15.90
N SER A 172 -23.65 -19.33 -16.59
CA SER A 172 -24.76 -19.85 -17.38
C SER A 172 -25.97 -20.17 -16.51
N GLY A 173 -27.13 -19.64 -16.91
CA GLY A 173 -28.39 -19.87 -16.23
C GLY A 173 -28.56 -19.13 -14.89
N LEU A 174 -27.64 -18.23 -14.53
CA LEU A 174 -27.83 -17.32 -13.41
C LEU A 174 -28.91 -16.28 -13.75
N ASP A 175 -29.82 -16.03 -12.82
CA ASP A 175 -30.75 -14.91 -12.92
C ASP A 175 -30.12 -13.59 -12.47
N ASP A 176 -30.82 -12.47 -12.68
CA ASP A 176 -30.35 -11.12 -12.32
C ASP A 176 -29.91 -11.01 -10.85
N ALA A 177 -30.65 -11.64 -9.94
CA ALA A 177 -30.37 -11.60 -8.52
C ALA A 177 -29.09 -12.39 -8.19
N ALA A 178 -28.87 -13.52 -8.85
CA ALA A 178 -27.66 -14.32 -8.72
C ALA A 178 -26.44 -13.63 -9.34
N LEU A 179 -26.59 -12.95 -10.48
CA LEU A 179 -25.53 -12.16 -11.10
C LEU A 179 -25.07 -11.01 -10.17
N LEU A 180 -26.01 -10.25 -9.62
CA LEU A 180 -25.68 -9.17 -8.69
C LEU A 180 -25.06 -9.68 -7.38
N ARG A 181 -25.54 -10.84 -6.88
CA ARG A 181 -24.95 -11.49 -5.72
C ARG A 181 -23.50 -11.92 -6.00
N LEU A 182 -23.24 -12.54 -7.15
CA LEU A 182 -21.90 -12.94 -7.57
C LEU A 182 -20.96 -11.72 -7.67
N SER A 183 -21.41 -10.63 -8.30
CA SER A 183 -20.66 -9.37 -8.39
C SER A 183 -20.27 -8.84 -7.00
N LYS A 184 -21.21 -8.88 -6.04
CA LYS A 184 -20.96 -8.45 -4.66
C LYS A 184 -20.00 -9.38 -3.91
N GLU A 185 -20.21 -10.69 -3.98
CA GLU A 185 -19.40 -11.69 -3.27
C GLU A 185 -17.95 -11.70 -3.74
N ARG A 186 -17.73 -11.45 -5.04
CA ARG A 186 -16.40 -11.37 -5.66
C ARG A 186 -15.84 -9.95 -5.75
N LEU A 187 -16.51 -8.95 -5.16
CA LEU A 187 -16.10 -7.54 -5.17
C LEU A 187 -15.84 -6.96 -6.57
N LEU A 188 -16.57 -7.43 -7.58
CA LEU A 188 -16.38 -7.03 -8.98
C LEU A 188 -16.85 -5.60 -9.25
N SER A 189 -17.78 -5.08 -8.44
CA SER A 189 -18.39 -3.76 -8.62
C SER A 189 -19.04 -3.55 -10.00
N LEU A 190 -19.43 -4.65 -10.66
CA LEU A 190 -20.15 -4.65 -11.93
C LEU A 190 -21.66 -4.50 -11.70
N ASP A 191 -22.30 -3.66 -12.51
CA ASP A 191 -23.75 -3.50 -12.49
C ASP A 191 -24.47 -4.63 -13.24
N LEU A 192 -25.81 -4.63 -13.21
CA LEU A 192 -26.61 -5.69 -13.83
C LEU A 192 -26.42 -5.75 -15.34
N THR A 193 -26.31 -4.60 -16.02
CA THR A 193 -26.14 -4.53 -17.48
C THR A 193 -24.80 -5.14 -17.86
N GLU A 194 -23.74 -4.80 -17.14
CA GLU A 194 -22.41 -5.34 -17.36
C GLU A 194 -22.35 -6.84 -17.09
N MET A 195 -22.92 -7.29 -15.96
CA MET A 195 -22.97 -8.72 -15.63
C MET A 195 -23.74 -9.53 -16.68
N ARG A 196 -24.87 -9.01 -17.19
CA ARG A 196 -25.62 -9.65 -18.28
C ARG A 196 -24.81 -9.68 -19.57
N THR A 197 -24.15 -8.58 -19.93
CA THR A 197 -23.31 -8.52 -21.14
C THR A 197 -22.19 -9.57 -21.08
N ILE A 198 -21.58 -9.74 -19.92
CA ILE A 198 -20.54 -10.75 -19.70
C ILE A 198 -21.15 -12.16 -19.77
N GLN A 199 -22.29 -12.40 -19.12
CA GLN A 199 -23.00 -13.68 -19.18
C GLN A 199 -23.33 -14.07 -20.63
N GLU A 200 -23.94 -13.15 -21.39
CA GLU A 200 -24.32 -13.36 -22.80
C GLU A 200 -23.10 -13.73 -23.66
N PHE A 201 -21.98 -13.02 -23.50
CA PHE A 201 -20.74 -13.32 -24.21
C PHE A 201 -20.23 -14.74 -23.91
N TYR A 202 -20.19 -15.14 -22.64
CA TYR A 202 -19.71 -16.46 -22.24
C TYR A 202 -20.65 -17.59 -22.63
N GLU A 203 -21.96 -17.33 -22.66
CA GLU A 203 -22.96 -18.25 -23.24
C GLU A 203 -22.75 -18.43 -24.75
N GLU A 204 -22.47 -17.35 -25.50
CA GLU A 204 -22.21 -17.41 -26.95
C GLU A 204 -21.01 -18.30 -27.29
N ILE A 205 -19.91 -18.16 -26.54
CA ILE A 205 -18.70 -18.96 -26.74
C ILE A 205 -18.74 -20.33 -26.03
N ASN A 206 -19.89 -20.66 -25.40
CA ASN A 206 -20.18 -21.95 -24.77
C ASN A 206 -19.11 -22.40 -23.76
N ARG A 207 -18.68 -21.48 -22.89
CA ARG A 207 -17.82 -21.79 -21.73
C ARG A 207 -18.01 -20.76 -20.62
N ASP A 208 -17.65 -21.13 -19.41
CA ASP A 208 -17.58 -20.19 -18.29
C ASP A 208 -16.26 -19.38 -18.32
N PRO A 209 -16.25 -18.14 -17.78
CA PRO A 209 -15.03 -17.41 -17.52
C PRO A 209 -14.17 -18.08 -16.46
N THR A 210 -12.87 -17.91 -16.58
CA THR A 210 -11.96 -18.05 -15.44
C THR A 210 -12.10 -16.86 -14.49
N ASP A 211 -11.69 -17.03 -13.23
CA ASP A 211 -11.60 -15.95 -12.24
C ASP A 211 -10.84 -14.74 -12.75
N VAL A 212 -9.65 -14.95 -13.34
CA VAL A 212 -8.83 -13.86 -13.90
C VAL A 212 -9.50 -13.15 -15.06
N GLU A 213 -10.22 -13.87 -15.94
CA GLU A 213 -10.95 -13.24 -17.05
C GLU A 213 -12.08 -12.35 -16.53
N LEU A 214 -12.86 -12.83 -15.55
CA LEU A 214 -13.96 -12.08 -14.97
C LEU A 214 -13.47 -10.86 -14.18
N GLU A 215 -12.40 -11.01 -13.40
CA GLU A 215 -11.77 -9.91 -12.66
C GLU A 215 -11.13 -8.89 -13.61
N THR A 216 -10.54 -9.32 -14.72
CA THR A 216 -10.00 -8.43 -15.75
C THR A 216 -11.10 -7.56 -16.35
N LEU A 217 -12.26 -8.14 -16.67
CA LEU A 217 -13.42 -7.38 -17.15
C LEU A 217 -13.89 -6.39 -16.09
N ALA A 218 -14.01 -6.81 -14.83
CA ALA A 218 -14.39 -5.95 -13.72
C ALA A 218 -13.46 -4.73 -13.54
N GLN A 219 -12.15 -4.94 -13.60
CA GLN A 219 -11.17 -3.85 -13.48
C GLN A 219 -11.19 -2.93 -14.70
N THR A 220 -11.13 -3.49 -15.90
CA THR A 220 -11.05 -2.71 -17.14
C THR A 220 -12.33 -1.95 -17.46
N TRP A 221 -13.48 -2.41 -16.96
CA TRP A 221 -14.77 -1.74 -17.11
C TRP A 221 -15.11 -0.85 -15.91
N SER A 222 -14.22 -0.71 -14.93
CA SER A 222 -14.44 0.19 -13.78
C SER A 222 -14.55 1.65 -14.22
N GLU A 223 -15.18 2.48 -13.38
CA GLU A 223 -15.27 3.92 -13.66
C GLU A 223 -13.90 4.59 -13.75
N HIS A 224 -12.96 4.13 -12.93
CA HIS A 224 -11.59 4.65 -12.90
C HIS A 224 -10.85 4.39 -14.23
N CYS A 225 -11.10 3.25 -14.88
CA CYS A 225 -10.43 2.87 -16.13
C CYS A 225 -11.13 3.40 -17.39
N VAL A 226 -12.47 3.32 -17.44
CA VAL A 226 -13.23 3.69 -18.64
C VAL A 226 -13.57 5.18 -18.69
N HIS A 227 -13.65 5.83 -17.53
CA HIS A 227 -14.16 7.19 -17.37
C HIS A 227 -15.59 7.34 -17.93
N LYS A 228 -16.51 6.47 -17.52
CA LYS A 228 -17.90 6.44 -18.02
C LYS A 228 -18.58 7.79 -17.80
N THR A 229 -18.38 8.45 -16.65
CA THR A 229 -18.96 9.77 -16.38
C THR A 229 -18.47 10.81 -17.39
N PHE A 230 -17.18 10.80 -17.72
CA PHE A 230 -16.60 11.75 -18.68
C PHE A 230 -17.00 11.48 -20.13
N ARG A 231 -17.48 10.26 -20.42
CA ARG A 231 -17.94 9.81 -21.75
C ARG A 231 -19.45 9.77 -21.89
N ALA A 232 -20.19 9.94 -20.80
CA ALA A 232 -21.65 9.83 -20.79
C ALA A 232 -22.30 10.93 -21.63
N GLU A 233 -23.41 10.58 -22.26
CA GLU A 233 -24.37 11.56 -22.76
C GLU A 233 -25.15 12.14 -21.58
N ILE A 234 -25.24 13.47 -21.48
CA ILE A 234 -25.85 14.15 -20.34
C ILE A 234 -26.97 15.07 -20.84
N ASP A 235 -28.19 14.81 -20.40
CA ASP A 235 -29.31 15.74 -20.53
C ASP A 235 -29.24 16.77 -19.39
N PHE A 236 -28.72 17.97 -19.68
CA PHE A 236 -28.55 19.05 -18.71
C PHE A 236 -29.74 20.02 -18.73
N THR A 237 -30.27 20.36 -17.55
CA THR A 237 -31.28 21.41 -17.36
C THR A 237 -30.82 22.36 -16.27
N TRP A 238 -30.72 23.65 -16.59
CA TRP A 238 -30.47 24.71 -15.62
C TRP A 238 -31.77 25.40 -15.24
N GLU A 239 -32.09 25.40 -13.95
CA GLU A 239 -33.24 26.10 -13.37
C GLU A 239 -32.76 27.23 -12.44
N ASP A 240 -33.47 28.36 -12.43
CA ASP A 240 -33.24 29.40 -11.44
C ASP A 240 -33.89 29.06 -10.09
N ALA A 241 -33.68 29.92 -9.08
CA ALA A 241 -34.23 29.73 -7.75
C ALA A 241 -35.76 29.68 -7.69
N ASP A 242 -36.44 30.23 -8.71
CA ASP A 242 -37.90 30.22 -8.84
C ASP A 242 -38.42 28.98 -9.61
N GLY A 243 -37.52 28.06 -10.00
CA GLY A 243 -37.85 26.85 -10.76
C GLY A 243 -38.08 27.08 -12.25
N ASN A 244 -37.72 28.26 -12.79
CA ASN A 244 -37.83 28.50 -14.22
C ASN A 244 -36.62 27.92 -14.93
N VAL A 245 -36.89 27.07 -15.93
CA VAL A 245 -35.85 26.53 -16.82
C VAL A 245 -35.23 27.67 -17.63
N LYS A 246 -33.94 27.88 -17.44
CA LYS A 246 -33.13 28.84 -18.18
C LYS A 246 -32.45 28.22 -19.39
N GLU A 247 -32.00 26.97 -19.26
CA GLU A 247 -31.29 26.26 -20.32
C GLU A 247 -31.62 24.77 -20.28
N ARG A 248 -31.71 24.18 -21.47
CA ARG A 248 -31.70 22.73 -21.68
C ARG A 248 -30.72 22.41 -22.79
N THR A 249 -29.73 21.58 -22.48
CA THR A 249 -28.65 21.25 -23.41
C THR A 249 -28.30 19.78 -23.27
N GLN A 250 -28.03 19.13 -24.39
CA GLN A 250 -27.43 17.79 -24.39
C GLN A 250 -25.92 17.92 -24.48
N VAL A 251 -25.21 17.18 -23.64
CA VAL A 251 -23.75 17.11 -23.64
C VAL A 251 -23.32 15.72 -24.10
N ASP A 252 -22.56 15.68 -25.19
CA ASP A 252 -21.97 14.46 -25.77
C ASP A 252 -20.57 14.25 -25.16
N GLY A 253 -20.54 13.76 -23.91
CA GLY A 253 -19.32 13.49 -23.15
C GLY A 253 -18.56 14.74 -22.70
N LEU A 254 -18.34 14.88 -21.39
CA LEU A 254 -17.56 15.99 -20.83
C LEU A 254 -16.14 16.08 -21.42
N LEU A 255 -15.45 14.94 -21.55
CA LEU A 255 -14.10 14.89 -22.12
C LEU A 255 -14.09 15.35 -23.58
N LYS A 256 -15.05 14.88 -24.38
CA LYS A 256 -15.13 15.16 -25.81
C LYS A 256 -15.54 16.61 -26.07
N GLN A 257 -16.68 17.03 -25.50
CA GLN A 257 -17.29 18.31 -25.82
C GLN A 257 -16.57 19.52 -25.22
N TYR A 258 -15.98 19.40 -24.02
CA TYR A 258 -15.39 20.55 -23.33
C TYR A 258 -13.86 20.55 -23.32
N ILE A 259 -13.23 19.40 -23.12
CA ILE A 259 -11.76 19.32 -22.99
C ILE A 259 -11.12 19.13 -24.37
N ARG A 260 -11.43 18.03 -25.05
CA ARG A 260 -10.86 17.70 -26.36
C ARG A 260 -11.21 18.74 -27.43
N ALA A 261 -12.47 19.12 -27.53
CA ALA A 261 -12.90 20.14 -28.50
C ALA A 261 -12.21 21.50 -28.29
N ALA A 262 -11.95 21.90 -27.03
CA ALA A 262 -11.20 23.13 -26.76
C ALA A 262 -9.74 23.01 -27.22
N THR A 263 -9.08 21.89 -26.93
CA THR A 263 -7.72 21.62 -27.38
C THR A 263 -7.62 21.56 -28.91
N GLU A 264 -8.52 20.85 -29.58
CA GLU A 264 -8.59 20.74 -31.04
C GLU A 264 -8.94 22.07 -31.72
N LYS A 265 -9.71 22.94 -31.07
CA LYS A 265 -10.00 24.28 -31.59
C LYS A 265 -8.77 25.19 -31.56
N ILE A 266 -7.92 25.07 -30.54
CA ILE A 266 -6.69 25.86 -30.44
C ILE A 266 -5.63 25.27 -31.38
N ASN A 267 -5.48 23.95 -31.39
CA ASN A 267 -4.54 23.15 -32.21
C ASN A 267 -3.23 23.88 -32.54
N PRO A 268 -2.45 24.29 -31.53
CA PRO A 268 -1.26 25.08 -31.77
C PRO A 268 -0.15 24.19 -32.36
N PRO A 269 0.71 24.70 -33.25
CA PRO A 269 1.76 23.89 -33.88
C PRO A 269 2.76 23.25 -32.92
N TRP A 270 2.89 23.79 -31.70
CA TRP A 270 3.75 23.25 -30.66
C TRP A 270 3.08 22.14 -29.85
N LEU A 271 1.79 21.85 -30.02
CA LEU A 271 1.15 20.69 -29.38
C LEU A 271 1.41 19.45 -30.23
N LEU A 272 2.26 18.56 -29.75
CA LEU A 272 2.72 17.39 -30.51
C LEU A 272 1.87 16.15 -30.23
N SER A 273 1.41 15.98 -28.99
CA SER A 273 0.56 14.85 -28.58
C SER A 273 -0.44 15.27 -27.51
N ALA A 274 -1.71 14.91 -27.70
CA ALA A 274 -2.77 15.03 -26.71
C ALA A 274 -3.84 13.94 -26.92
N PHE A 275 -4.31 13.34 -25.83
CA PHE A 275 -5.40 12.34 -25.79
C PHE A 275 -5.15 11.03 -26.56
N VAL A 276 -3.90 10.71 -26.89
CA VAL A 276 -3.52 9.47 -27.59
C VAL A 276 -2.52 8.62 -26.81
N ASP A 277 -1.99 9.16 -25.71
CA ASP A 277 -0.93 8.57 -24.90
C ASP A 277 -1.10 8.96 -23.43
N ASP A 278 -0.29 8.40 -22.55
CA ASP A 278 -0.35 8.58 -21.10
C ASP A 278 0.14 9.96 -20.62
N ALA A 279 0.75 10.75 -21.51
CA ALA A 279 1.20 12.11 -21.26
C ALA A 279 0.92 13.03 -22.46
N GLY A 280 0.70 14.32 -22.17
CA GLY A 280 0.67 15.35 -23.21
C GLY A 280 2.07 15.82 -23.56
N ILE A 281 2.36 16.06 -24.83
CA ILE A 281 3.69 16.47 -25.31
C ILE A 281 3.60 17.80 -26.06
N ILE A 282 4.50 18.73 -25.71
CA ILE A 282 4.66 20.01 -26.42
C ILE A 282 6.10 20.21 -26.89
N ALA A 283 6.27 20.87 -28.03
CA ALA A 283 7.55 21.36 -28.51
C ALA A 283 8.05 22.50 -27.63
N PHE A 284 9.34 22.52 -27.31
CA PHE A 284 9.93 23.55 -26.44
C PHE A 284 10.92 24.47 -27.16
N ASP A 285 12.07 23.98 -27.59
CA ASP A 285 13.15 24.82 -28.17
C ASP A 285 13.76 24.28 -29.47
N GLY A 286 13.16 23.26 -30.07
CA GLY A 286 13.61 22.65 -31.33
C GLY A 286 14.70 21.60 -31.17
N GLU A 287 15.24 21.41 -29.96
CA GLU A 287 16.08 20.28 -29.59
C GLU A 287 15.33 19.33 -28.64
N TYR A 288 14.52 19.90 -27.75
CA TYR A 288 13.75 19.15 -26.75
C TYR A 288 12.24 19.37 -26.86
N ASP A 289 11.51 18.32 -26.46
CA ASP A 289 10.08 18.33 -26.20
C ASP A 289 9.82 18.14 -24.70
N LEU A 290 8.68 18.62 -24.20
CA LEU A 290 8.27 18.48 -22.80
C LEU A 290 7.04 17.59 -22.70
N ALA A 291 7.15 16.54 -21.89
CA ALA A 291 6.02 15.69 -21.50
C ALA A 291 5.45 16.14 -20.16
N PHE A 292 4.13 16.26 -20.08
CA PHE A 292 3.40 16.61 -18.86
C PHE A 292 2.31 15.58 -18.56
N LYS A 293 2.27 15.14 -17.30
CA LYS A 293 1.22 14.30 -16.76
C LYS A 293 1.00 14.68 -15.29
N VAL A 294 -0.25 14.66 -14.88
CA VAL A 294 -0.67 14.81 -13.49
C VAL A 294 -1.67 13.71 -13.20
N GLU A 295 -1.49 13.03 -12.08
CA GLU A 295 -2.40 12.02 -11.56
C GLU A 295 -2.80 12.35 -10.12
N THR A 296 -3.80 11.63 -9.62
CA THR A 296 -4.23 11.73 -8.23
C THR A 296 -4.33 10.34 -7.65
N HIS A 297 -3.88 10.14 -6.41
CA HIS A 297 -3.91 8.85 -5.73
C HIS A 297 -4.71 8.93 -4.43
N ASN A 298 -5.92 9.48 -4.53
CA ASN A 298 -6.70 9.97 -3.38
C ASN A 298 -7.17 8.86 -2.44
N HIS A 299 -7.82 7.82 -2.98
CA HIS A 299 -8.43 6.79 -2.15
C HIS A 299 -7.39 5.97 -1.35
N PRO A 300 -6.28 5.51 -1.94
CA PRO A 300 -5.26 4.79 -1.16
C PRO A 300 -4.55 5.70 -0.16
N SER A 301 -4.31 6.97 -0.50
CA SER A 301 -3.70 7.94 0.43
C SER A 301 -4.59 8.28 1.62
N ALA A 302 -5.92 8.12 1.50
CA ALA A 302 -6.84 8.30 2.61
C ALA A 302 -6.80 7.13 3.62
N LEU A 303 -6.43 5.93 3.15
CA LEU A 303 -6.29 4.74 3.99
C LEU A 303 -4.89 4.66 4.61
N GLU A 304 -3.86 4.84 3.78
CA GLU A 304 -2.47 4.76 4.18
C GLU A 304 -1.68 5.89 3.47
N PRO A 305 -1.48 7.04 4.13
CA PRO A 305 -0.95 8.24 3.47
C PRO A 305 0.44 8.10 2.89
N PHE A 306 1.34 7.35 3.53
CA PHE A 306 2.73 7.28 3.09
C PHE A 306 2.86 6.46 1.81
N GLY A 307 2.36 5.23 1.82
CA GLY A 307 2.35 4.33 0.67
C GLY A 307 1.45 4.86 -0.44
N GLY A 308 0.27 5.38 -0.11
CA GLY A 308 -0.63 5.98 -1.10
C GLY A 308 -0.04 7.19 -1.82
N ALA A 309 0.72 8.04 -1.12
CA ALA A 309 1.41 9.16 -1.76
C ALA A 309 2.64 8.70 -2.55
N ASN A 310 3.41 7.75 -2.03
CA ASN A 310 4.63 7.26 -2.68
C ASN A 310 4.32 6.54 -4.01
N THR A 311 3.26 5.73 -4.07
CA THR A 311 2.80 5.12 -5.32
C THR A 311 2.11 6.11 -6.26
N GLY A 312 1.66 7.26 -5.76
CA GLY A 312 1.16 8.34 -6.62
C GLY A 312 2.28 9.16 -7.27
N VAL A 313 3.50 9.11 -6.74
CA VAL A 313 4.70 9.75 -7.31
C VAL A 313 5.45 8.82 -8.26
N GLY A 314 5.55 7.54 -7.90
CA GLY A 314 6.26 6.52 -8.68
C GLY A 314 5.53 6.17 -9.98
#